data_AF-A0A2T2N4U0-F1
#
_entry.id   AF-A0A2T2N4U0-F1
#
_cell.length_a   1.000
_cell.length_b   1.000
_cell.length_c   1.000
_cell.angle_alpha   90.00
_cell.angle_beta   90.00
_cell.angle_gamma   90.00
#
_symmetry.space_group_name_H-M   'P 1'
#
loop_
_entity.id
_entity.type
_entity.pdbx_description
1 polymer ?
#
loop_
_entity_poly.entity_id
_entity_poly.type
_entity_poly.pdbx_seq_one_letter_code
_entity_poly.pdbx_strand_id
1 'polypeptide(L)' 'NITIDFITGLLTSYNPVFKVFYNTILVVIDRFIKYVKIILFKNNYTVLELVQIILNRVVRYYRLF' A
#
# COMPACT_ATOMS: atom_id res chain seq x y z
N ASN A 1 7.28 6.20 -14.91
CA ASN A 1 7.25 7.20 -13.82
C ASN A 1 6.32 6.63 -12.76
N ILE A 2 6.89 6.10 -11.68
CA ILE A 2 6.14 5.49 -10.58
C ILE A 2 6.07 6.50 -9.46
N THR A 3 4.86 6.75 -8.95
CA THR A 3 4.61 7.62 -7.80
C THR A 3 4.01 6.78 -6.68
N ILE A 4 4.46 7.00 -5.45
CA ILE A 4 4.00 6.29 -4.25
C ILE A 4 3.62 7.35 -3.22
N ASP A 5 2.44 7.23 -2.63
CA ASP A 5 1.94 8.19 -1.64
C ASP A 5 1.08 7.52 -0.55
N PHE A 6 1.04 8.15 0.63
CA PHE A 6 0.21 7.73 1.75
C PHE A 6 -0.94 8.69 1.98
N ILE A 7 -2.14 8.12 2.07
CA ILE A 7 -3.33 8.86 2.50
C ILE A 7 -3.71 8.34 3.88
N THR A 8 -3.49 9.17 4.91
CA THR A 8 -3.81 8.90 6.32
C THR A 8 -5.11 9.59 6.72
N GLY A 9 -5.63 9.26 7.91
CA GLY A 9 -6.81 9.94 8.47
C GLY A 9 -8.13 9.59 7.78
N LEU A 10 -8.18 8.44 7.08
CA LEU A 10 -9.40 7.95 6.47
C LEU A 10 -10.36 7.40 7.53
N LEU A 11 -11.65 7.33 7.16
CA LEU A 11 -12.64 6.60 7.95
C LEU A 11 -12.17 5.15 8.15
N THR A 12 -12.24 4.69 9.39
CA THR A 12 -11.78 3.36 9.76
C THR A 12 -12.67 2.29 9.13
N SER A 13 -12.10 1.47 8.26
CA SER A 13 -12.75 0.27 7.73
C SER A 13 -12.35 -0.96 8.55
N TYR A 14 -13.33 -1.77 8.94
CA TYR A 14 -13.07 -3.02 9.66
C TYR A 14 -13.09 -4.21 8.70
N ASN A 15 -12.02 -4.99 8.70
CA ASN A 15 -11.97 -6.25 8.00
C ASN A 15 -12.27 -7.41 8.97
N PRO A 16 -13.43 -8.08 8.86
CA PRO A 16 -13.85 -9.11 9.80
C PRO A 16 -13.04 -10.40 9.69
N VAL A 17 -12.44 -10.70 8.54
CA VAL A 17 -11.65 -11.92 8.32
C VAL A 17 -10.34 -11.84 9.08
N PHE A 18 -9.65 -10.70 8.95
CA PHE A 18 -8.37 -10.48 9.63
C PHE A 18 -8.53 -9.85 11.01
N LYS A 19 -9.73 -9.41 11.38
CA LYS A 19 -10.03 -8.63 12.59
C LYS A 19 -9.14 -7.38 12.71
N VAL A 20 -8.87 -6.72 11.59
CA VAL A 20 -8.00 -5.53 11.51
C VAL A 20 -8.80 -4.31 11.08
N PHE A 21 -8.49 -3.19 11.70
CA PHE A 21 -8.97 -1.86 11.32
C PHE A 21 -7.95 -1.17 10.42
N TYR A 22 -8.41 -0.65 9.27
CA TYR A 22 -7.61 0.10 8.33
C TYR A 22 -8.11 1.54 8.25
N ASN A 23 -7.20 2.50 8.37
CA ASN A 23 -7.46 3.94 8.37
C ASN A 23 -6.43 4.72 7.54
N THR A 24 -5.53 3.99 6.87
CA THR A 24 -4.50 4.54 5.99
C THR A 24 -4.45 3.69 4.72
N ILE A 25 -4.17 4.31 3.59
CA ILE A 25 -3.90 3.60 2.34
C ILE A 25 -2.56 4.03 1.75
N LEU A 26 -1.87 3.06 1.15
CA LEU A 26 -0.72 3.28 0.30
C LEU A 26 -1.16 3.18 -1.16
N VAL A 27 -0.92 4.25 -1.92
CA VAL A 27 -1.27 4.34 -3.33
C VAL A 27 0.00 4.29 -4.15
N VAL A 28 0.06 3.35 -5.09
CA VAL A 28 1.15 3.22 -6.07
C VAL A 28 0.57 3.44 -7.45
N ILE A 29 1.07 4.45 -8.16
CA ILE A 29 0.62 4.84 -9.49
C ILE A 29 1.78 4.66 -10.46
N ASP A 30 1.63 3.82 -11.48
CA ASP A 30 2.49 3.83 -12.64
C ASP A 30 1.76 4.47 -13.82
N ARG A 31 2.19 5.68 -14.17
CA ARG A 31 1.61 6.46 -15.26
C ARG A 31 1.89 5.86 -16.63
N PHE A 32 2.95 5.06 -16.78
CA PHE A 32 3.34 4.49 -18.08
C PHE A 32 2.35 3.41 -18.52
N ILE A 33 2.06 2.46 -17.62
CA ILE A 33 1.10 1.38 -17.88
C ILE A 33 -0.34 1.74 -17.47
N LYS A 34 -0.60 2.98 -17.03
CA LYS A 34 -1.89 3.45 -16.49
C LYS A 34 -2.43 2.55 -15.36
N TYR A 35 -1.55 2.10 -14.49
CA TYR A 35 -1.89 1.17 -13.40
C TYR A 35 -1.88 1.88 -12.05
N VAL A 36 -2.90 1.60 -11.24
CA VAL A 36 -3.02 2.09 -9.86
C VAL A 36 -3.23 0.91 -8.93
N LYS A 37 -2.45 0.87 -7.85
CA LYS A 37 -2.55 -0.15 -6.81
C LYS A 37 -2.77 0.53 -5.47
N ILE A 38 -3.85 0.14 -4.81
CA ILE A 38 -4.21 0.62 -3.47
C ILE A 38 -3.99 -0.51 -2.49
N ILE A 39 -3.29 -0.22 -1.41
CA ILE A 39 -2.99 -1.18 -0.34
C ILE A 39 -3.51 -0.60 0.97
N LEU A 40 -4.40 -1.33 1.64
CA LEU A 40 -4.94 -0.96 2.94
C LEU A 40 -3.89 -1.15 4.04
N PHE A 41 -3.77 -0.17 4.92
CA PHE A 41 -2.86 -0.16 6.06
C PHE A 41 -3.56 0.27 7.35
N LYS A 42 -3.10 -0.29 8.46
CA LYS A 42 -3.39 0.18 9.81
C LYS A 42 -2.38 1.28 10.16
N ASN A 43 -2.79 2.36 10.84
CA ASN A 43 -1.92 3.52 11.08
C ASN A 43 -0.69 3.24 11.98
N ASN A 44 -0.56 2.06 12.58
CA ASN A 44 0.58 1.68 13.41
C ASN A 44 1.55 0.72 12.70
N TYR A 45 1.82 0.96 11.41
CA TYR A 45 2.81 0.19 10.66
C TYR A 45 4.24 0.57 11.08
N THR A 46 5.13 -0.41 11.06
CA THR A 46 6.58 -0.13 11.17
C THR A 46 7.16 0.19 9.79
N VAL A 47 8.24 0.97 9.76
CA VAL A 47 8.97 1.26 8.51
C VAL A 47 9.43 -0.04 7.83
N LEU A 48 9.82 -1.05 8.62
CA LEU A 48 10.26 -2.35 8.11
C LEU A 48 9.14 -3.13 7.40
N GLU A 49 7.95 -3.23 8.01
CA GLU A 49 6.77 -3.86 7.40
C GLU A 49 6.43 -3.19 6.07
N LEU A 50 6.55 -1.86 6.02
CA LEU A 50 6.28 -1.09 4.83
C LEU A 50 7.25 -1.40 3.69
N VAL A 51 8.55 -1.38 3.99
CA VAL A 51 9.60 -1.71 3.03
C VAL A 51 9.38 -3.13 2.48
N GLN A 52 9.08 -4.10 3.35
CA GLN A 52 8.79 -5.47 2.93
C GLN A 52 7.57 -5.57 2.02
N ILE A 53 6.48 -4.86 2.33
CA ILE A 53 5.27 -4.86 1.51
C ILE A 53 5.55 -4.22 0.14
N ILE A 54 6.27 -3.10 0.11
CA ILE A 54 6.64 -2.42 -1.14
C ILE A 54 7.54 -3.33 -2.00
N LEU A 55 8.58 -3.94 -1.43
CA LEU A 55 9.43 -4.91 -2.13
C LEU A 55 8.61 -6.08 -2.69
N ASN A 56 7.77 -6.71 -1.86
CA ASN A 56 7.00 -7.87 -2.30
C ASN A 56 5.90 -7.54 -3.31
N ARG A 57 5.28 -6.36 -3.25
CA ARG A 57 4.11 -6.02 -4.07
C ARG A 57 4.38 -5.11 -5.25
N VAL A 58 5.41 -4.27 -5.18
CA VAL A 58 5.79 -3.32 -6.22
C VAL A 58 6.96 -3.88 -6.99
N VAL A 59 8.10 -4.12 -6.33
CA VAL A 59 9.33 -4.56 -6.99
C VAL A 59 9.14 -5.91 -7.71
N ARG A 60 8.49 -6.88 -7.06
CA ARG A 60 8.16 -8.17 -7.69
C ARG A 60 7.19 -8.04 -8.88
N TYR A 61 6.23 -7.12 -8.81
CA TYR A 61 5.22 -6.96 -9.86
C TYR A 61 5.80 -6.27 -11.09
N TYR A 62 6.67 -5.28 -10.89
CA TYR A 62 7.34 -4.56 -11.97
C TYR A 62 8.58 -5.27 -12.51
N ARG A 63 8.94 -6.45 -11.98
CA ARG A 63 10.18 -7.18 -12.32
C ARG A 63 11.37 -6.23 -12.40
N LEU A 64 11.56 -5.41 -11.37
CA LEU A 64 12.70 -4.48 -11.27
C LEU A 64 14.04 -5.22 -10.98
N PHE A 65 14.11 -6.51 -11.30
CA PHE A 65 15.28 -7.39 -11.34
C PHE A 65 15.14 -8.36 -12.52
#